data_AF-A0A930MA31-F1
#
_entry.id   AF-A0A930MA31-F1
#
_cell.length_a   1.000
_cell.length_b   1.000
_cell.length_c   1.000
_cell.angle_alpha   90.00
_cell.angle_beta   90.00
_cell.angle_gamma   90.00
#
_symmetry.space_group_name_H-M   'P 1'
#
loop_
_entity.id
_entity.type
_entity.pdbx_description
1 polymer ?
#
loop_
_entity_poly.entity_id
_entity_poly.type
_entity_poly.pdbx_seq_one_letter_code
_entity_poly.pdbx_strand_id
1 'polypeptide(L)'
;PVRRADRALQRAGRQLIAAVRQDPDFLAQITAAVPLDAFPDEFFGTIFRAVAAQIAAGGVMDADFIAAQSAEESAEITRALVEEPPTPEARAGALTAFRRAYLTAALAQHTHRAETMMQEGKAGYVDELNEVKRIQDELAHIGT
;
A
#
# COMPACT_ATOMS: atom_id res chain seq x y z
N PRO A 1 -5.88 18.30 -11.16
CA PRO A 1 -5.56 16.88 -11.47
C PRO A 1 -4.96 16.12 -10.27
N VAL A 2 -3.81 16.58 -9.73
CA VAL A 2 -3.09 15.95 -8.60
C VAL A 2 -3.96 15.76 -7.35
N ARG A 3 -4.60 16.84 -6.88
CA ARG A 3 -5.53 16.82 -5.73
C ARG A 3 -6.66 15.76 -5.79
N ARG A 4 -7.03 15.28 -6.98
CA ARG A 4 -8.08 14.26 -7.15
C ARG A 4 -7.51 12.85 -7.06
N ALA A 5 -6.29 12.63 -7.54
CA ALA A 5 -5.56 11.37 -7.40
C ALA A 5 -5.23 11.11 -5.93
N ASP A 6 -4.76 12.14 -5.21
CA ASP A 6 -4.46 12.04 -3.77
C ASP A 6 -5.72 11.67 -2.97
N ARG A 7 -6.86 12.29 -3.30
CA ARG A 7 -8.16 11.94 -2.68
C ARG A 7 -8.63 10.52 -3.00
N ALA A 8 -8.33 10.02 -4.19
CA ALA A 8 -8.70 8.65 -4.57
C ALA A 8 -7.87 7.63 -3.80
N LEU A 9 -6.56 7.87 -3.66
CA LEU A 9 -5.67 7.00 -2.87
C LEU A 9 -5.99 7.07 -1.37
N GLN A 10 -6.31 8.26 -0.84
CA GLN A 10 -6.81 8.41 0.53
C GLN A 10 -8.10 7.63 0.77
N ARG A 11 -9.07 7.73 -0.15
CA ARG A 11 -10.30 6.94 -0.08
C ARG A 11 -9.97 5.45 -0.11
N ALA A 12 -9.12 5.01 -1.04
CA ALA A 12 -8.68 3.61 -1.09
C ALA A 12 -8.04 3.17 0.23
N GLY A 13 -7.23 4.02 0.86
CA GLY A 13 -6.55 3.71 2.12
C GLY A 13 -7.56 3.48 3.24
N ARG A 14 -8.58 4.34 3.35
CA ARG A 14 -9.69 4.14 4.28
C ARG A 14 -10.47 2.86 4.01
N GLN A 15 -10.71 2.52 2.74
CA GLN A 15 -11.38 1.25 2.40
C GLN A 15 -10.55 0.04 2.84
N LEU A 16 -9.22 0.09 2.72
CA LEU A 16 -8.34 -0.97 3.21
C LEU A 16 -8.33 -1.05 4.75
N ILE A 17 -8.28 0.07 5.46
CA ILE A 17 -8.39 0.12 6.94
C ILE A 17 -9.72 -0.51 7.40
N ALA A 18 -10.83 -0.12 6.78
CA ALA A 18 -12.15 -0.65 7.09
C ALA A 18 -12.27 -2.16 6.79
N ALA A 19 -11.62 -2.64 5.73
CA ALA A 19 -11.56 -4.05 5.40
C ALA A 19 -10.82 -4.86 6.47
N VAL A 20 -9.64 -4.41 6.92
CA VAL A 20 -8.89 -5.08 8.00
C VAL A 20 -9.66 -5.06 9.32
N ARG A 21 -10.43 -4.00 9.60
CA ARG A 21 -11.26 -3.96 10.81
C ARG A 21 -12.36 -5.03 10.82
N GLN A 22 -12.93 -5.35 9.67
CA GLN A 22 -13.98 -6.36 9.52
C GLN A 22 -13.42 -7.77 9.47
N ASP A 23 -12.27 -7.92 8.82
CA ASP A 23 -11.58 -9.17 8.61
C ASP A 23 -10.07 -8.94 8.82
N PRO A 24 -9.53 -9.21 10.02
CA PRO A 24 -8.11 -9.02 10.31
C PRO A 24 -7.19 -9.81 9.36
N ASP A 25 -7.64 -10.94 8.82
CA ASP A 25 -6.88 -11.76 7.88
C ASP A 25 -6.69 -11.05 6.53
N PHE A 26 -7.53 -10.06 6.23
CA PHE A 26 -7.40 -9.22 5.03
C PHE A 26 -6.07 -8.44 5.00
N LEU A 27 -5.43 -8.21 6.16
CA LEU A 27 -4.10 -7.61 6.21
C LEU A 27 -3.09 -8.44 5.39
N ALA A 28 -3.18 -9.77 5.41
CA ALA A 28 -2.31 -10.62 4.62
C ALA A 28 -2.42 -10.32 3.12
N GLN A 29 -3.63 -10.05 2.62
CA GLN A 29 -3.86 -9.67 1.22
C GLN A 29 -3.23 -8.31 0.89
N ILE A 30 -3.31 -7.35 1.81
CA ILE A 30 -2.64 -6.05 1.66
C ILE A 30 -1.13 -6.24 1.56
N THR A 31 -0.53 -7.02 2.47
CA THR A 31 0.93 -7.23 2.50
C THR A 31 1.46 -8.06 1.31
N ALA A 32 0.64 -8.97 0.78
CA ALA A 32 0.96 -9.70 -0.43
C ALA A 32 0.93 -8.79 -1.68
N ALA A 33 -0.01 -7.85 -1.72
CA ALA A 33 -0.10 -6.87 -2.78
C ALA A 33 0.98 -5.79 -2.66
N VAL A 34 1.29 -5.32 -1.46
CA VAL A 34 2.24 -4.22 -1.24
C VAL A 34 3.04 -4.48 0.04
N PRO A 35 4.38 -4.62 -0.06
CA PRO A 35 5.23 -4.75 1.12
C PRO A 35 5.10 -3.54 2.05
N LEU A 36 4.95 -3.76 3.36
CA LEU A 36 4.76 -2.68 4.34
C LEU A 36 5.97 -1.74 4.45
N ASP A 37 7.18 -2.25 4.21
CA ASP A 37 8.42 -1.45 4.25
C ASP A 37 8.61 -0.58 2.99
N ALA A 38 7.83 -0.86 1.94
CA ALA A 38 7.86 -0.13 0.67
C ALA A 38 6.46 0.37 0.30
N PHE A 39 5.61 0.63 1.30
CA PHE A 39 4.26 1.09 1.06
C PHE A 39 4.29 2.47 0.37
N PRO A 40 3.57 2.68 -0.74
CA PRO A 40 3.73 3.87 -1.58
C PRO A 40 3.20 5.16 -0.94
N ASP A 41 2.45 5.04 0.16
CA ASP A 41 1.99 6.16 0.97
C ASP A 41 2.45 5.93 2.41
N GLU A 42 3.37 6.75 2.89
CA GLU A 42 4.02 6.55 4.19
C GLU A 42 3.04 6.65 5.37
N PHE A 43 2.01 7.48 5.23
CA PHE A 43 0.99 7.65 6.27
C PHE A 43 0.17 6.36 6.42
N PHE A 44 -0.32 5.80 5.31
CA PHE A 44 -1.01 4.49 5.37
C PHE A 44 -0.05 3.34 5.71
N GLY A 45 1.19 3.39 5.25
CA GLY A 45 2.23 2.41 5.59
C GLY A 45 2.47 2.33 7.10
N THR A 46 2.53 3.49 7.78
CA THR A 46 2.67 3.55 9.24
C THR A 46 1.46 2.94 9.94
N ILE A 47 0.25 3.28 9.52
CA ILE A 47 -0.98 2.68 10.05
C ILE A 47 -0.96 1.16 9.88
N PHE A 48 -0.66 0.63 8.70
CA PHE A 48 -0.67 -0.83 8.47
C PHE A 48 0.44 -1.56 9.23
N ARG A 49 1.61 -0.95 9.44
CA ARG A 49 2.65 -1.51 10.32
C ARG A 49 2.19 -1.56 11.78
N ALA A 50 1.53 -0.52 12.27
CA ALA A 50 0.95 -0.52 13.62
C ALA A 50 -0.14 -1.59 13.77
N VAL A 51 -1.03 -1.73 12.78
CA VAL A 51 -2.05 -2.77 12.75
C VAL A 51 -1.43 -4.17 12.70
N ALA A 52 -0.39 -4.38 11.89
CA ALA A 52 0.33 -5.65 11.83
C ALA A 52 0.95 -6.02 13.18
N ALA A 53 1.58 -5.06 13.86
CA ALA A 53 2.14 -5.27 15.20
C ALA A 53 1.05 -5.60 16.23
N GLN A 54 -0.09 -4.91 16.17
CA GLN A 54 -1.23 -5.16 17.05
C GLN A 54 -1.80 -6.58 16.86
N ILE A 55 -2.01 -7.00 15.62
CA ILE A 55 -2.51 -8.35 15.31
C ILE A 55 -1.50 -9.43 15.73
N ALA A 56 -0.20 -9.21 15.49
CA ALA A 56 0.85 -10.13 15.92
C ALA A 56 0.92 -10.30 17.44
N ALA A 57 0.54 -9.27 18.21
CA ALA A 57 0.41 -9.32 19.66
C ALA A 57 -0.90 -9.98 20.14
N GLY A 58 -1.76 -10.46 19.23
CA GLY A 58 -3.08 -11.01 19.54
C GLY A 58 -4.15 -9.95 19.84
N GLY A 59 -3.85 -8.69 19.54
CA GLY A 59 -4.76 -7.57 19.74
C GLY A 59 -5.69 -7.31 18.54
N VAL A 60 -6.58 -6.34 18.71
CA VAL A 60 -7.53 -5.89 17.69
C VAL A 60 -7.43 -4.37 17.50
N MET A 61 -8.03 -3.87 16.41
CA MET A 61 -8.19 -2.43 16.15
C MET A 61 -9.39 -1.86 16.93
N ASP A 62 -9.27 -1.79 18.25
CA ASP A 62 -10.25 -1.20 19.16
C ASP A 62 -9.95 0.27 19.50
N ALA A 63 -10.74 0.84 20.41
CA ALA A 63 -10.58 2.23 20.83
C ALA A 63 -9.22 2.52 21.49
N ASP A 64 -8.67 1.56 22.24
CA ASP A 64 -7.38 1.72 22.91
C ASP A 64 -6.24 1.72 21.89
N PHE A 65 -6.29 0.81 20.91
CA PHE A 65 -5.36 0.84 19.78
C PHE A 65 -5.42 2.18 19.03
N ILE A 66 -6.63 2.66 18.72
CA ILE A 66 -6.82 3.93 17.99
C ILE A 66 -6.28 5.11 18.82
N ALA A 67 -6.54 5.15 20.13
CA ALA A 67 -6.08 6.21 21.02
C ALA A 67 -4.56 6.22 21.24
N ALA A 68 -3.89 5.09 21.01
CA ALA A 68 -2.43 4.99 21.10
C ALA A 68 -1.68 5.52 19.86
N GLN A 69 -2.39 5.81 18.75
CA GLN A 69 -1.79 6.37 17.53
C GLN A 69 -1.61 7.89 17.64
N SER A 70 -0.93 8.51 16.67
CA SER A 70 -0.90 9.97 16.57
C SER A 70 -2.28 10.53 16.25
N ALA A 71 -2.51 11.81 16.57
CA ALA A 71 -3.81 12.46 16.36
C ALA A 71 -4.29 12.39 14.90
N GLU A 72 -3.38 12.44 13.92
CA GLU A 72 -3.71 12.36 12.50
C GLU A 72 -4.12 10.93 12.09
N GLU A 73 -3.37 9.93 12.53
CA GLU A 73 -3.65 8.51 12.30
C GLU A 73 -4.97 8.10 12.96
N SER A 74 -5.17 8.45 14.23
CA SER A 74 -6.42 8.17 14.95
C SER A 74 -7.62 8.78 14.23
N ALA A 75 -7.48 10.01 13.72
CA ALA A 75 -8.54 10.68 12.97
C ALA A 75 -8.84 9.98 11.65
N GLU A 76 -7.83 9.54 10.89
CA GLU A 76 -8.07 8.81 9.63
C GLU A 76 -8.64 7.42 9.87
N ILE A 77 -8.14 6.68 10.88
CA ILE A 77 -8.69 5.37 11.25
C ILE A 77 -10.15 5.54 11.64
N THR A 78 -10.47 6.51 12.51
CA THR A 78 -11.86 6.78 12.92
C THR A 78 -12.75 7.12 11.72
N ARG A 79 -12.29 7.96 10.78
CA ARG A 79 -13.04 8.25 9.53
C ARG A 79 -13.28 6.98 8.73
N ALA A 80 -12.27 6.12 8.58
CA ALA A 80 -12.41 4.85 7.87
C ALA A 80 -13.45 3.92 8.52
N LEU A 81 -13.55 3.92 9.86
CA LEU A 81 -14.50 3.08 10.59
C LEU A 81 -15.94 3.64 10.62
N VAL A 82 -16.11 4.95 10.43
CA VAL A 82 -17.42 5.60 10.36
C VAL A 82 -18.02 5.54 8.94
N GLU A 83 -17.18 5.50 7.91
CA GLU A 83 -17.62 5.27 6.54
C GLU A 83 -18.29 3.89 6.37
N GLU A 84 -19.19 3.77 5.39
CA GLU A 84 -19.83 2.49 5.08
C GLU A 84 -18.79 1.38 4.80
N PRO A 85 -19.01 0.16 5.31
CA PRO A 85 -18.26 -1.02 4.95
C PRO A 85 -17.95 -1.11 3.45
N PRO A 86 -16.69 -1.34 3.06
CA PRO A 86 -16.34 -1.51 1.65
C PRO A 86 -17.06 -2.73 1.08
N THR A 87 -17.66 -2.59 -0.12
CA THR A 87 -18.05 -3.77 -0.89
C THR A 87 -16.81 -4.56 -1.32
N PRO A 88 -16.91 -5.87 -1.63
CA PRO A 88 -15.78 -6.64 -2.15
C PRO A 88 -15.08 -5.98 -3.34
N GLU A 89 -15.85 -5.37 -4.26
CA GLU A 89 -15.32 -4.65 -5.42
C GLU A 89 -14.55 -3.39 -5.01
N ALA A 90 -15.05 -2.64 -4.02
CA ALA A 90 -14.35 -1.48 -3.48
C ALA A 90 -13.01 -1.86 -2.82
N ARG A 91 -12.96 -3.00 -2.11
CA ARG A 91 -11.72 -3.54 -1.52
C ARG A 91 -10.72 -3.95 -2.59
N ALA A 92 -11.18 -4.69 -3.60
CA ALA A 92 -10.33 -5.11 -4.73
C ALA A 92 -9.79 -3.90 -5.52
N GLY A 93 -10.65 -2.89 -5.74
CA GLY A 93 -10.25 -1.64 -6.36
C GLY A 93 -9.23 -0.86 -5.53
N ALA A 94 -9.38 -0.83 -4.20
CA ALA A 94 -8.43 -0.20 -3.30
C ALA A 94 -7.06 -0.90 -3.30
N LEU A 95 -7.04 -2.25 -3.24
CA LEU A 95 -5.82 -3.03 -3.38
C LEU A 95 -5.12 -2.75 -4.71
N THR A 96 -5.90 -2.74 -5.80
CA THR A 96 -5.39 -2.44 -7.14
C THR A 96 -4.77 -1.05 -7.22
N ALA A 97 -5.38 -0.05 -6.58
CA ALA A 97 -4.86 1.32 -6.54
C ALA A 97 -3.50 1.39 -5.83
N PHE A 98 -3.37 0.76 -4.65
CA PHE A 98 -2.09 0.72 -3.93
C PHE A 98 -1.04 -0.13 -4.63
N ARG A 99 -1.41 -1.27 -5.23
CA ARG A 99 -0.49 -2.08 -6.03
C ARG A 99 0.05 -1.30 -7.22
N ARG A 100 -0.81 -0.58 -7.94
CA ARG A 100 -0.39 0.28 -9.05
C ARG A 100 0.55 1.40 -8.58
N ALA A 101 0.25 2.05 -7.46
CA ALA A 101 1.10 3.08 -6.88
C ALA A 101 2.48 2.51 -6.50
N TYR A 102 2.51 1.35 -5.83
CA TYR A 102 3.74 0.64 -5.49
C TYR A 102 4.58 0.29 -6.72
N LEU A 103 3.97 -0.34 -7.73
CA LEU A 103 4.64 -0.72 -8.96
C LEU A 103 5.19 0.49 -9.72
N THR A 104 4.47 1.62 -9.72
CA THR A 104 4.94 2.86 -10.35
C THR A 104 6.19 3.41 -9.66
N ALA A 105 6.20 3.41 -8.32
CA ALA A 105 7.36 3.83 -7.54
C ALA A 105 8.56 2.87 -7.73
N ALA A 106 8.30 1.56 -7.68
CA ALA A 106 9.31 0.53 -7.89
C ALA A 106 9.92 0.61 -9.30
N LEU A 107 9.10 0.86 -10.34
CA LEU A 107 9.56 1.03 -11.71
C LEU A 107 10.58 2.18 -11.82
N ALA A 108 10.26 3.33 -11.22
CA ALA A 108 11.16 4.49 -11.20
C ALA A 108 12.47 4.16 -10.48
N GLN A 109 12.41 3.47 -9.34
CA GLN A 109 13.58 3.06 -8.57
C GLN A 109 14.48 2.09 -9.35
N HIS A 110 13.92 1.02 -9.91
CA HIS A 110 14.67 0.03 -10.67
C HIS A 110 15.26 0.61 -11.95
N THR A 111 14.54 1.50 -12.63
CA THR A 111 15.08 2.22 -13.81
C THR A 111 16.30 3.06 -13.43
N HIS A 112 16.19 3.85 -12.36
CA HIS A 112 17.31 4.66 -11.88
C HIS A 112 18.52 3.83 -11.44
N ARG A 113 18.28 2.69 -10.77
CA ARG A 113 19.34 1.75 -10.38
C ARG A 113 20.00 1.10 -11.59
N ALA A 114 19.23 0.67 -12.58
CA ALA A 114 19.74 0.10 -13.82
C ALA A 114 20.66 1.09 -14.54
N GLU A 115 20.21 2.33 -14.72
CA GLU A 115 21.00 3.41 -15.34
C GLU A 115 22.30 3.68 -14.58
N THR A 116 22.22 3.78 -13.25
CA THR A 116 23.40 3.99 -12.40
C THR A 116 24.41 2.84 -12.55
N MET A 117 23.95 1.59 -12.49
CA MET A 117 24.81 0.41 -12.63
C MET A 117 25.42 0.30 -14.03
N MET A 118 24.68 0.67 -15.08
CA MET A 118 25.20 0.72 -16.45
C MET A 118 26.34 1.73 -16.59
N GLN A 119 26.17 2.93 -16.01
CA GLN A 119 27.20 3.97 -16.02
C GLN A 119 28.46 3.54 -15.24
N GLU A 120 28.28 2.82 -14.14
CA GLU A 120 29.37 2.28 -13.32
C GLU A 120 29.98 0.98 -13.88
N GLY A 121 29.44 0.43 -14.98
CA GLY A 121 29.90 -0.83 -15.58
C GLY A 121 29.64 -2.07 -14.71
N LYS A 122 28.69 -2.00 -13.77
CA LYS A 122 28.36 -3.10 -12.85
C LYS A 122 27.39 -4.08 -13.51
N ALA A 123 27.71 -5.37 -13.51
CA ALA A 123 26.91 -6.42 -14.15
C ALA A 123 25.46 -6.54 -13.61
N GLY A 124 25.18 -6.05 -12.40
CA GLY A 124 23.85 -6.10 -11.77
C GLY A 124 22.76 -5.32 -12.50
N TYR A 125 23.09 -4.48 -13.49
CA TYR A 125 22.09 -3.75 -14.26
C TYR A 125 21.10 -4.67 -15.00
N VAL A 126 21.53 -5.89 -15.38
CA VAL A 126 20.66 -6.86 -16.07
C VAL A 126 19.51 -7.30 -15.18
N ASP A 127 19.76 -7.50 -13.88
CA ASP A 127 18.74 -7.89 -12.92
C ASP A 127 17.73 -6.74 -12.72
N GLU A 128 18.21 -5.50 -12.65
CA GLU A 128 17.34 -4.31 -12.57
C GLU A 128 16.45 -4.18 -13.82
N LEU A 129 16.98 -4.44 -15.02
CA LEU A 129 16.20 -4.40 -16.26
C LEU A 129 15.15 -5.52 -16.33
N ASN A 130 15.46 -6.70 -15.79
CA ASN A 130 14.47 -7.78 -15.67
C ASN A 130 13.32 -7.38 -14.74
N GLU A 131 13.61 -6.72 -13.62
CA GLU A 131 12.58 -6.18 -12.72
C GLU A 131 11.76 -5.07 -13.40
N VAL A 132 12.39 -4.14 -14.11
CA VAL A 132 11.69 -3.11 -14.90
C VAL A 132 10.69 -3.75 -15.86
N LYS A 133 11.11 -4.76 -16.63
CA LYS A 133 10.24 -5.46 -17.57
C LYS A 133 9.08 -6.17 -16.87
N ARG A 134 9.36 -6.91 -15.79
CA ARG A 134 8.34 -7.59 -14.99
C ARG A 134 7.29 -6.61 -14.46
N ILE A 135 7.73 -5.46 -13.95
CA ILE A 135 6.86 -4.41 -13.41
C ILE A 135 6.01 -3.78 -14.51
N GLN A 136 6.59 -3.49 -15.68
CA GLN A 136 5.87 -2.97 -16.84
C GLN A 136 4.79 -3.95 -17.32
N ASP A 137 5.13 -5.24 -17.42
CA ASP A 137 4.19 -6.29 -17.79
C ASP A 137 3.04 -6.34 -16.79
N GLU A 138 3.31 -6.31 -15.49
CA GLU A 138 2.28 -6.32 -14.46
C GLU A 138 1.38 -5.07 -14.52
N LEU A 139 1.97 -3.88 -14.67
CA LEU A 139 1.23 -2.63 -14.83
C LEU A 139 0.31 -2.62 -16.07
N ALA A 140 0.70 -3.31 -17.15
CA ALA A 140 -0.10 -3.41 -18.36
C ALA A 140 -1.37 -4.28 -18.16
N HIS A 141 -1.30 -5.24 -17.23
CA HIS A 141 -2.40 -6.18 -16.96
C HIS A 141 -3.20 -5.81 -15.70
N ILE A 142 -2.76 -4.80 -14.93
CA ILE A 142 -3.44 -4.41 -13.69
C ILE A 142 -4.72 -3.62 -14.00
N GLY A 143 -5.87 -4.31 -13.97
CA GLY A 143 -7.20 -3.71 -14.16
C GLY A 143 -7.75 -3.73 -15.58
N THR A 144 -7.21 -4.57 -16.47
CA THR A 144 -7.94 -5.11 -17.64
C THR A 144 -8.81 -6.28 -17.19
#